data_AF-D4DFV4-F1
#
_entry.id   AF-D4DFV4-F1
#
_cell.length_a   1.000
_cell.length_b   1.000
_cell.length_c   1.000
_cell.angle_alpha   90.00
_cell.angle_beta   90.00
_cell.angle_gamma   90.00
#
_symmetry.space_group_name_H-M   'P 1'
#
loop_
_entity.id
_entity.type
_entity.pdbx_description
1 polymer ?
#
loop_
_entity_poly.entity_id
_entity_poly.type
_entity_poly.pdbx_seq_one_letter_code
_entity_poly.pdbx_strand_id
1 'polypeptide(L)'
;MKSLISRSSITGQQLAIAAVALCLERPTKAPDAINSTDMVLGIPYINRKSRDELDVVGLFLEPLPIRIRYTADGSTDKAESYLKAVQQSVQESVGHSIHWDQLLEHLQVRTSAPDHPLFETVVTFHGRDHSNGLEISAPGFETCYTFTDGAKFRLLCEFSAVSEDKLVLRMEYDTDCFSLDDIHLLQTRIPLAIALLVQGVPYPVIRQRIASLCDAPVVKVLQPDVVFGLPLSSI
;
A
#
# COMPACT_ATOMS: atom_id res chain seq x y z
N MET A 1 8.76 3.71 -13.71
CA MET A 1 7.36 3.76 -13.26
C MET A 1 6.42 4.18 -14.39
N LYS A 2 6.58 5.37 -15.02
CA LYS A 2 5.75 5.83 -16.15
C LYS A 2 5.63 4.82 -17.30
N SER A 3 6.72 4.19 -17.75
CA SER A 3 6.68 3.26 -18.89
C SER A 3 5.86 2.00 -18.63
N LEU A 4 5.71 1.55 -17.39
CA LEU A 4 4.85 0.42 -17.04
C LEU A 4 3.43 0.91 -16.80
N ILE A 5 3.22 1.97 -16.01
CA ILE A 5 1.89 2.60 -15.80
C ILE A 5 1.22 2.93 -17.14
N SER A 6 1.98 3.44 -18.12
CA SER A 6 1.48 3.77 -19.46
C SER A 6 1.32 2.57 -20.40
N ARG A 7 1.99 1.43 -20.14
CA ARG A 7 1.94 0.22 -20.98
C ARG A 7 1.01 -0.87 -20.44
N SER A 8 0.80 -0.93 -19.13
CA SER A 8 0.05 -1.99 -18.43
C SER A 8 -1.20 -1.49 -17.70
N SER A 9 -1.65 -0.26 -17.96
CA SER A 9 -2.89 0.35 -17.42
C SER A 9 -3.06 0.29 -15.89
N ILE A 10 -1.97 0.08 -15.13
CA ILE A 10 -1.99 -0.04 -13.68
C ILE A 10 -1.77 1.31 -13.00
N THR A 11 -2.51 1.59 -11.93
CA THR A 11 -2.35 2.82 -11.13
C THR A 11 -1.19 2.69 -10.12
N GLY A 12 -0.70 3.82 -9.60
CA GLY A 12 0.29 3.84 -8.53
C GLY A 12 -0.18 3.09 -7.27
N GLN A 13 -1.46 3.25 -6.91
CA GLN A 13 -2.09 2.52 -5.81
C GLN A 13 -2.09 1.00 -6.06
N GLN A 14 -2.50 0.54 -7.24
CA GLN A 14 -2.51 -0.89 -7.58
C GLN A 14 -1.10 -1.49 -7.54
N LEU A 15 -0.09 -0.75 -7.99
CA LEU A 15 1.31 -1.18 -7.90
C LEU A 15 1.79 -1.26 -6.44
N ALA A 16 1.41 -0.29 -5.60
CA ALA A 16 1.73 -0.29 -4.17
C ALA A 16 1.09 -1.49 -3.45
N ILE A 17 -0.19 -1.77 -3.70
CA ILE A 17 -0.91 -2.92 -3.15
C ILE A 17 -0.22 -4.23 -3.56
N ALA A 18 0.12 -4.37 -4.85
CA ALA A 18 0.82 -5.55 -5.38
C ALA A 18 2.18 -5.77 -4.69
N ALA A 19 2.97 -4.72 -4.55
CA ALA A 19 4.28 -4.80 -3.90
C ALA A 19 4.18 -5.16 -2.41
N VAL A 20 3.26 -4.52 -1.67
CA VAL A 20 3.05 -4.80 -0.24
C VAL A 20 2.56 -6.24 -0.03
N ALA A 21 1.61 -6.71 -0.83
CA ALA A 21 1.11 -8.08 -0.75
C ALA A 21 2.24 -9.12 -0.92
N LEU A 22 3.12 -8.94 -1.91
CA LEU A 22 4.28 -9.81 -2.11
C LEU A 22 5.26 -9.82 -0.92
N CYS A 23 5.39 -8.71 -0.21
CA CYS A 23 6.37 -8.55 0.87
C CYS A 23 5.87 -9.10 2.22
N LEU A 24 4.55 -9.16 2.41
CA LEU A 24 3.92 -9.67 3.63
C LEU A 24 3.68 -11.18 3.59
N GLU A 25 3.73 -11.79 2.40
CA GLU A 25 3.68 -13.24 2.31
C GLU A 25 4.88 -13.87 3.01
N ARG A 26 4.60 -14.85 3.88
CA ARG A 26 5.65 -15.68 4.46
C ARG A 26 6.23 -16.56 3.37
N PRO A 27 7.57 -16.56 3.16
CA PRO A 27 8.20 -17.49 2.25
C PRO A 27 7.95 -18.93 2.70
N THR A 28 7.24 -19.71 1.89
CA THR A 28 7.11 -21.14 2.11
C THR A 28 8.45 -21.79 1.75
N LYS A 29 9.11 -22.46 2.72
CA LYS A 29 10.40 -23.15 2.49
C LYS A 29 10.26 -24.51 1.79
N ALA A 30 9.04 -24.93 1.45
CA ALA A 30 8.81 -26.22 0.82
C ALA A 30 9.18 -26.18 -0.68
N PRO A 31 9.95 -27.16 -1.18
CA PRO A 31 10.37 -27.21 -2.59
C PRO A 31 9.21 -27.33 -3.58
N ASP A 32 8.04 -27.81 -3.12
CA ASP A 32 6.82 -27.97 -3.93
C ASP A 32 5.78 -26.87 -3.63
N ALA A 33 6.18 -25.79 -2.95
CA ALA A 33 5.27 -24.73 -2.59
C ALA A 33 4.68 -24.07 -3.84
N ILE A 34 3.36 -24.04 -3.90
CA ILE A 34 2.61 -23.32 -4.94
C ILE A 34 3.00 -21.84 -4.83
N ASN A 35 3.46 -21.27 -5.95
CA ASN A 35 3.70 -19.83 -6.05
C ASN A 35 2.37 -19.11 -6.14
N SER A 36 1.75 -18.81 -5.00
CA SER A 36 0.43 -18.19 -4.94
C SER A 36 0.33 -17.12 -3.86
N THR A 37 -0.27 -15.98 -4.19
CA THR A 37 -0.67 -14.93 -3.24
C THR A 37 -2.16 -15.07 -2.94
N ASP A 38 -2.53 -15.21 -1.67
CA ASP A 38 -3.91 -15.04 -1.19
C ASP A 38 -3.87 -14.16 0.07
N MET A 39 -4.33 -12.92 -0.05
CA MET A 39 -4.24 -11.92 1.02
C MET A 39 -5.36 -10.91 0.93
N VAL A 40 -5.83 -10.44 2.08
CA VAL A 40 -6.75 -9.29 2.18
C VAL A 40 -5.99 -8.09 2.73
N LEU A 41 -6.00 -7.00 1.96
CA LEU A 41 -5.47 -5.70 2.37
C LEU A 41 -6.61 -4.70 2.45
N GLY A 42 -6.52 -3.74 3.37
CA GLY A 42 -7.42 -2.60 3.41
C GLY A 42 -6.91 -1.47 2.52
N ILE A 43 -7.83 -0.75 1.90
CA ILE A 43 -7.56 0.56 1.30
C ILE A 43 -8.54 1.59 1.84
N PRO A 44 -8.16 2.88 1.92
CA PRO A 44 -9.12 3.94 2.15
C PRO A 44 -9.99 4.10 0.90
N TYR A 45 -11.30 4.10 1.09
CA TYR A 45 -12.28 4.33 0.04
C TYR A 45 -13.12 5.56 0.38
N ILE A 46 -13.12 6.53 -0.54
CA ILE A 46 -13.94 7.73 -0.42
C ILE A 46 -15.34 7.37 -0.92
N ASN A 47 -16.26 7.13 0.01
CA ASN A 47 -17.63 6.70 -0.29
C ASN A 47 -18.54 7.89 -0.67
N ARG A 48 -18.09 8.71 -1.63
CA ARG A 48 -18.84 9.83 -2.21
C ARG A 48 -19.36 9.42 -3.58
N LYS A 49 -20.69 9.28 -3.70
CA LYS A 49 -21.40 8.77 -4.87
C LYS A 49 -22.03 9.88 -5.71
N SER A 50 -22.28 11.05 -5.13
CA SER A 50 -22.83 12.21 -5.82
C SER A 50 -21.85 13.38 -5.90
N ARG A 51 -22.09 14.29 -6.85
CA ARG A 51 -21.31 15.53 -6.96
C ARG A 51 -21.50 16.42 -5.74
N ASP A 52 -22.71 16.48 -5.19
CA ASP A 52 -23.01 17.29 -4.02
C ASP A 52 -22.21 16.80 -2.79
N GLU A 53 -22.03 15.48 -2.64
CA GLU A 53 -21.19 14.89 -1.59
C GLU A 53 -19.69 15.25 -1.74
N LEU A 54 -19.20 15.53 -2.96
CA LEU A 54 -17.82 15.95 -3.19
C LEU A 54 -17.51 17.32 -2.58
N ASP A 55 -18.52 18.17 -2.39
CA ASP A 55 -18.35 19.53 -1.84
C ASP A 55 -18.65 19.61 -0.33
N VAL A 56 -19.02 18.49 0.31
CA VAL A 56 -19.36 18.45 1.73
C VAL A 56 -18.14 18.16 2.61
N VAL A 57 -18.01 18.92 3.69
CA VAL A 57 -17.07 18.63 4.78
C VAL A 57 -17.69 17.57 5.69
N GLY A 58 -17.03 16.43 5.84
CA GLY A 58 -17.49 15.32 6.68
C GLY A 58 -16.61 14.08 6.55
N LEU A 59 -16.84 13.09 7.41
CA LEU A 59 -16.14 11.81 7.36
C LEU A 59 -16.85 10.85 6.40
N PHE A 60 -16.32 10.75 5.17
CA PHE A 60 -16.79 9.81 4.13
C PHE A 60 -15.78 8.69 3.85
N LEU A 61 -14.63 8.75 4.52
CA LEU A 61 -13.57 7.77 4.33
C LEU A 61 -13.95 6.50 5.07
N GLU A 62 -14.11 5.42 4.32
CA GLU A 62 -14.38 4.09 4.86
C GLU A 62 -13.27 3.12 4.44
N PRO A 63 -12.97 2.11 5.28
CA PRO A 63 -12.10 1.03 4.85
C PRO A 63 -12.78 0.13 3.79
N LEU A 64 -12.03 -0.27 2.77
CA LEU A 64 -12.48 -1.23 1.76
C LEU A 64 -11.49 -2.40 1.66
N PRO A 65 -11.92 -3.64 1.94
CA PRO A 65 -11.06 -4.82 1.78
C PRO A 65 -10.86 -5.18 0.31
N ILE A 66 -9.61 -5.47 -0.03
CA ILE A 66 -9.16 -5.95 -1.34
C ILE A 66 -8.55 -7.35 -1.13
N ARG A 67 -9.25 -8.39 -1.59
CA ARG A 67 -8.69 -9.76 -1.60
C ARG A 67 -7.98 -10.04 -2.91
N ILE A 68 -6.66 -10.16 -2.85
CA ILE A 68 -5.83 -10.57 -3.97
C ILE A 68 -5.70 -12.08 -3.93
N ARG A 69 -6.07 -12.75 -5.02
CA ARG A 69 -5.81 -14.18 -5.25
C ARG A 69 -5.11 -14.37 -6.57
N TYR A 70 -3.94 -14.99 -6.52
CA TYR A 70 -3.14 -15.27 -7.70
C TYR A 70 -2.32 -16.53 -7.50
N THR A 71 -2.30 -17.41 -8.49
CA THR A 71 -1.43 -18.59 -8.53
C THR A 71 -0.69 -18.58 -9.85
N ALA A 72 0.64 -18.71 -9.79
CA ALA A 72 1.47 -18.68 -10.98
C ALA A 72 1.29 -19.93 -11.84
N ASP A 73 1.19 -19.75 -13.16
CA ASP A 73 1.19 -20.84 -14.13
C ASP A 73 2.63 -21.20 -14.56
N GLY A 74 3.36 -21.80 -13.61
CA GLY A 74 4.76 -22.22 -13.81
C GLY A 74 5.80 -21.14 -13.53
N SER A 75 7.08 -21.47 -13.73
CA SER A 75 8.23 -20.65 -13.29
C SER A 75 8.48 -19.40 -14.13
N THR A 76 7.89 -19.33 -15.33
CA THR A 76 8.08 -18.23 -16.29
C THR A 76 6.87 -17.28 -16.35
N ASP A 77 5.87 -17.51 -15.48
CA ASP A 77 4.69 -16.67 -15.43
C ASP A 77 5.06 -15.22 -15.09
N LYS A 78 4.48 -14.30 -15.85
CA LYS A 78 4.94 -12.93 -15.95
C LYS A 78 4.34 -12.07 -14.84
N ALA A 79 5.07 -11.06 -14.39
CA ALA A 79 4.56 -10.09 -13.42
C ALA A 79 3.27 -9.40 -13.90
N GLU A 80 3.10 -9.18 -15.21
CA GLU A 80 1.92 -8.56 -15.78
C GLU A 80 0.63 -9.35 -15.50
N SER A 81 0.70 -10.68 -15.48
CA SER A 81 -0.44 -11.54 -15.12
C SER A 81 -0.86 -11.31 -13.66
N TYR A 82 0.11 -11.23 -12.74
CA TYR A 82 -0.13 -10.90 -11.33
C TYR A 82 -0.70 -9.49 -11.16
N LEU A 83 -0.10 -8.50 -11.83
CA LEU A 83 -0.56 -7.10 -11.78
C LEU A 83 -1.99 -6.96 -12.33
N LYS A 84 -2.35 -7.72 -13.36
CA LYS A 84 -3.72 -7.78 -13.89
C LYS A 84 -4.70 -8.38 -12.87
N ALA A 85 -4.30 -9.42 -12.14
CA ALA A 85 -5.13 -9.98 -11.07
C ALA A 85 -5.36 -8.96 -9.94
N VAL A 86 -4.32 -8.23 -9.52
CA VAL A 86 -4.43 -7.15 -8.52
C VAL A 86 -5.34 -6.03 -9.03
N GLN A 87 -5.18 -5.59 -10.28
CA GLN A 87 -6.04 -4.59 -10.90
C GLN A 87 -7.51 -5.03 -10.88
N GLN A 88 -7.79 -6.28 -11.27
CA GLN A 88 -9.14 -6.84 -11.27
C GLN A 88 -9.73 -6.87 -9.85
N SER A 89 -8.99 -7.38 -8.86
CA SER A 89 -9.44 -7.40 -7.46
C SER A 89 -9.79 -6.01 -6.93
N VAL A 90 -8.96 -5.00 -7.24
CA VAL A 90 -9.23 -3.61 -6.84
C VAL A 90 -10.48 -3.07 -7.52
N GLN A 91 -10.63 -3.27 -8.83
CA GLN A 91 -11.80 -2.80 -9.58
C GLN A 91 -13.09 -3.47 -9.13
N GLU A 92 -13.06 -4.78 -8.84
CA GLU A 92 -14.20 -5.52 -8.32
C GLU A 92 -14.63 -5.02 -6.94
N SER A 93 -13.69 -4.85 -6.00
CA SER A 93 -13.99 -4.30 -4.68
C SER A 93 -14.56 -2.88 -4.75
N VAL A 94 -13.97 -2.01 -5.57
CA VAL A 94 -14.47 -0.63 -5.75
C VAL A 94 -15.85 -0.61 -6.42
N GLY A 95 -16.04 -1.39 -7.48
CA GLY A 95 -17.29 -1.46 -8.22
C GLY A 95 -18.47 -2.05 -7.42
N HIS A 96 -18.18 -2.82 -6.38
CA HIS A 96 -19.17 -3.44 -5.49
C HIS A 96 -19.06 -2.95 -4.04
N SER A 97 -18.49 -1.75 -3.83
CA SER A 97 -18.34 -1.18 -2.49
C SER A 97 -19.71 -0.98 -1.83
N ILE A 98 -19.85 -1.44 -0.59
CA ILE A 98 -20.96 -1.15 0.31
C ILE A 98 -20.41 -0.48 1.57
N HIS A 99 -21.28 0.07 2.42
CA HIS A 99 -20.83 0.66 3.66
C HIS A 99 -20.15 -0.41 4.55
N TRP A 100 -19.12 -0.01 5.29
CA TRP A 100 -18.36 -0.91 6.15
C TRP A 100 -19.23 -1.71 7.11
N ASP A 101 -20.18 -1.06 7.79
CA ASP A 101 -21.07 -1.73 8.73
C ASP A 101 -22.00 -2.75 8.06
N GLN A 102 -22.44 -2.46 6.82
CA GLN A 102 -23.24 -3.39 6.02
C GLN A 102 -22.42 -4.60 5.59
N LEU A 103 -21.14 -4.40 5.26
CA LEU A 103 -20.24 -5.49 4.93
C LEU A 103 -20.02 -6.42 6.13
N LEU A 104 -19.81 -5.86 7.31
CA LEU A 104 -19.66 -6.63 8.54
C LEU A 104 -20.93 -7.42 8.88
N GLU A 105 -22.10 -6.79 8.76
CA GLU A 105 -23.39 -7.44 8.95
C GLU A 105 -23.58 -8.61 7.97
N HIS A 106 -23.30 -8.38 6.69
CA HIS A 106 -23.42 -9.41 5.64
C HIS A 106 -22.50 -10.60 5.89
N LEU A 107 -21.27 -10.36 6.36
CA LEU A 107 -20.29 -11.39 6.71
C LEU A 107 -20.51 -12.00 8.11
N GLN A 108 -21.49 -11.50 8.87
CA GLN A 108 -21.75 -11.90 10.26
C GLN A 108 -20.52 -11.74 11.17
N VAL A 109 -19.70 -10.72 10.91
CA VAL A 109 -18.48 -10.43 11.65
C VAL A 109 -18.78 -9.46 12.78
N ARG A 110 -18.46 -9.86 14.01
CA ARG A 110 -18.53 -8.96 15.17
C ARG A 110 -17.23 -8.19 15.29
N THR A 111 -17.33 -6.89 15.58
CA THR A 111 -16.17 -6.04 15.84
C THR A 111 -15.92 -5.95 17.35
N SER A 112 -14.66 -6.12 17.74
CA SER A 112 -14.14 -5.63 19.02
C SER A 112 -13.18 -4.50 18.68
N ALA A 113 -13.52 -3.26 19.05
CA ALA A 113 -12.57 -2.16 18.88
C ALA A 113 -11.28 -2.48 19.67
N PRO A 114 -10.08 -2.19 19.14
CA PRO A 114 -9.78 -1.48 17.89
C PRO A 114 -9.53 -2.38 16.66
N ASP A 115 -9.93 -3.66 16.68
CA ASP A 115 -9.58 -4.61 15.63
C ASP A 115 -10.31 -4.33 14.30
N HIS A 116 -9.58 -4.50 13.20
CA HIS A 116 -10.12 -4.55 11.84
C HIS A 116 -10.25 -6.01 11.40
N PRO A 117 -11.44 -6.63 11.54
CA PRO A 117 -11.55 -8.08 11.49
C PRO A 117 -11.38 -8.70 10.10
N LEU A 118 -11.34 -7.88 9.04
CA LEU A 118 -11.19 -8.34 7.66
C LEU A 118 -9.78 -8.17 7.09
N PHE A 119 -8.95 -7.31 7.68
CA PHE A 119 -7.59 -7.05 7.24
C PHE A 119 -6.79 -6.39 8.35
N GLU A 120 -5.50 -6.69 8.41
CA GLU A 120 -4.59 -6.15 9.43
C GLU A 120 -3.67 -5.06 8.87
N THR A 121 -3.50 -5.05 7.54
CA THR A 121 -2.63 -4.11 6.84
C THR A 121 -3.44 -3.20 5.92
N VAL A 122 -3.13 -1.91 5.93
CA VAL A 122 -3.70 -0.90 5.03
C VAL A 122 -2.63 -0.35 4.10
N VAL A 123 -2.99 -0.16 2.84
CA VAL A 123 -2.15 0.49 1.83
C VAL A 123 -2.83 1.75 1.31
N THR A 124 -2.18 2.89 1.49
CA THR A 124 -2.65 4.19 0.98
C THR A 124 -1.70 4.71 -0.09
N PHE A 125 -2.24 5.47 -1.05
CA PHE A 125 -1.43 6.10 -2.09
C PHE A 125 -1.94 7.51 -2.35
N HIS A 126 -1.11 8.49 -2.06
CA HIS A 126 -1.35 9.90 -2.35
C HIS A 126 -0.65 10.26 -3.66
N GLY A 127 -1.46 10.48 -4.70
CA GLY A 127 -0.99 11.04 -5.96
C GLY A 127 -0.56 12.50 -5.81
N ARG A 128 0.16 13.03 -6.80
CA ARG A 128 0.68 14.41 -6.79
C ARG A 128 -0.42 15.45 -6.64
N ASP A 129 -1.57 15.21 -7.28
CA ASP A 129 -2.71 16.13 -7.27
C ASP A 129 -3.52 16.07 -5.95
N HIS A 130 -3.15 15.16 -5.03
CA HIS A 130 -3.76 15.00 -3.71
C HIS A 130 -3.00 15.74 -2.60
N SER A 131 -1.98 16.54 -2.90
CA SER A 131 -1.60 17.62 -1.99
C SER A 131 -2.87 18.47 -1.78
N ASN A 132 -3.35 18.57 -0.54
CA ASN A 132 -4.69 19.09 -0.21
C ASN A 132 -4.95 20.56 -0.60
N GLY A 133 -4.18 21.18 -1.51
CA GLY A 133 -4.28 22.59 -1.87
C GLY A 133 -4.09 23.53 -0.66
N LEU A 134 -3.65 22.97 0.47
CA LEU A 134 -3.53 23.59 1.77
C LEU A 134 -2.10 24.03 2.05
N GLU A 135 -1.27 24.09 1.00
CA GLU A 135 -0.13 24.99 0.98
C GLU A 135 -0.67 26.41 0.90
N ILE A 136 -1.04 26.94 2.06
CA ILE A 136 -1.32 28.37 2.20
C ILE A 136 0.02 29.07 2.02
N SER A 137 0.36 29.42 0.78
CA SER A 137 1.44 30.35 0.46
C SER A 137 0.99 31.77 0.80
N ALA A 138 0.78 32.04 2.08
CA ALA A 138 0.53 33.37 2.62
C ALA A 138 1.69 33.77 3.54
N PRO A 139 2.19 35.02 3.46
CA PRO A 139 3.22 35.49 4.37
C PRO A 139 2.83 35.29 5.84
N GLY A 140 3.71 34.63 6.60
CA GLY A 140 3.51 34.35 8.03
C GLY A 140 2.79 33.03 8.34
N PHE A 141 2.43 32.22 7.34
CA PHE A 141 1.90 30.86 7.53
C PHE A 141 2.94 29.83 7.07
N GLU A 142 3.20 28.83 7.89
CA GLU A 142 4.04 27.68 7.56
C GLU A 142 3.26 26.39 7.84
N THR A 143 3.31 25.45 6.90
CA THR A 143 2.71 24.12 7.10
C THR A 143 3.49 23.36 8.17
N CYS A 144 2.80 23.00 9.26
CA CYS A 144 3.36 22.15 10.31
C CYS A 144 2.84 20.73 10.14
N TYR A 145 3.70 19.82 9.74
CA TYR A 145 3.39 18.40 9.72
C TYR A 145 3.53 17.84 11.14
N THR A 146 2.49 17.13 11.59
CA THR A 146 2.48 16.45 12.88
C THR A 146 2.18 14.98 12.68
N PHE A 147 2.81 14.15 13.51
CA PHE A 147 2.55 12.72 13.56
C PHE A 147 2.13 12.37 14.98
N THR A 148 1.22 11.42 15.11
CA THR A 148 0.80 10.88 16.40
C THR A 148 1.58 9.62 16.70
N ASP A 149 1.91 9.40 17.97
CA ASP A 149 2.42 8.11 18.43
C ASP A 149 1.31 7.04 18.40
N GLY A 150 1.72 5.78 18.25
CA GLY A 150 0.82 4.62 18.16
C GLY A 150 0.49 4.22 16.73
N ALA A 151 -0.37 3.20 16.60
CA ALA A 151 -0.74 2.62 15.31
C ALA A 151 -2.25 2.36 15.24
N LYS A 152 -2.87 2.78 14.14
CA LYS A 152 -4.31 2.57 13.88
C LYS A 152 -4.60 1.16 13.37
N PHE A 153 -3.61 0.56 12.72
CA PHE A 153 -3.63 -0.78 12.14
C PHE A 153 -2.35 -1.49 12.58
N ARG A 154 -2.31 -2.82 12.47
CA ARG A 154 -1.06 -3.55 12.72
C ARG A 154 0.06 -3.06 11.80
N LEU A 155 -0.30 -2.74 10.55
CA LEU A 155 0.60 -2.10 9.60
C LEU A 155 -0.16 -1.15 8.67
N LEU A 156 0.35 0.05 8.49
CA LEU A 156 -0.08 1.03 7.50
C LEU A 156 1.11 1.38 6.61
N CYS A 157 1.00 1.08 5.32
CA CYS A 157 1.94 1.47 4.28
C CYS A 157 1.37 2.66 3.51
N GLU A 158 1.89 3.85 3.77
CA GLU A 158 1.44 5.09 3.13
C GLU A 158 2.45 5.57 2.09
N PHE A 159 2.04 5.54 0.83
CA PHE A 159 2.85 5.98 -0.29
C PHE A 159 2.46 7.40 -0.70
N SER A 160 3.44 8.26 -0.96
CA SER A 160 3.24 9.62 -1.47
C SER A 160 4.14 9.90 -2.66
N ALA A 161 3.55 10.28 -3.79
CA ALA A 161 4.30 10.67 -4.98
C ALA A 161 4.74 12.14 -4.87
N VAL A 162 6.02 12.37 -4.59
CA VAL A 162 6.60 13.72 -4.39
C VAL A 162 7.03 14.36 -5.71
N SER A 163 7.54 13.55 -6.63
CA SER A 163 7.85 13.97 -8.00
C SER A 163 7.57 12.83 -8.97
N GLU A 164 7.91 13.01 -10.25
CA GLU A 164 7.70 11.96 -11.26
C GLU A 164 8.53 10.69 -11.02
N ASP A 165 9.61 10.82 -10.28
CA ASP A 165 10.64 9.81 -10.04
C ASP A 165 10.85 9.51 -8.55
N LYS A 166 10.18 10.23 -7.64
CA LYS A 166 10.30 10.06 -6.19
C LYS A 166 8.99 9.63 -5.57
N LEU A 167 9.04 8.49 -4.90
CA LEU A 167 7.99 7.96 -4.06
C LEU A 167 8.51 7.89 -2.62
N VAL A 168 7.75 8.42 -1.68
CA VAL A 168 8.00 8.28 -0.25
C VAL A 168 7.09 7.18 0.29
N LEU A 169 7.63 6.32 1.15
CA LEU A 169 6.88 5.32 1.90
C LEU A 169 7.00 5.67 3.39
N ARG A 170 5.87 6.00 4.02
CA ARG A 170 5.74 6.05 5.48
C ARG A 170 5.15 4.74 5.96
N MET A 171 5.73 4.15 7.00
CA MET A 171 5.20 2.96 7.66
C MET A 171 4.83 3.32 9.09
N GLU A 172 3.58 3.05 9.46
CA GLU A 172 3.07 3.10 10.83
C GLU A 172 2.69 1.68 11.22
N TYR A 173 3.09 1.22 12.41
CA TYR A 173 2.97 -0.18 12.77
C TYR A 173 2.81 -0.36 14.28
N ASP A 174 2.09 -1.41 14.65
CA ASP A 174 1.92 -1.83 16.04
C ASP A 174 3.20 -2.55 16.50
N THR A 175 3.86 -2.01 17.54
CA THR A 175 5.09 -2.55 18.11
C THR A 175 4.90 -3.89 18.82
N ASP A 176 3.67 -4.24 19.19
CA ASP A 176 3.35 -5.56 19.73
C ASP A 176 3.29 -6.63 18.61
N CYS A 177 3.11 -6.19 17.36
CA CYS A 177 3.01 -7.07 16.19
C CYS A 177 4.29 -7.11 15.34
N PHE A 178 5.05 -6.02 15.27
CA PHE A 178 6.24 -5.89 14.42
C PHE A 178 7.45 -5.37 15.19
N SER A 179 8.57 -6.07 15.07
CA SER A 179 9.87 -5.58 15.53
C SER A 179 10.46 -4.57 14.54
N LEU A 180 11.46 -3.80 14.99
CA LEU A 180 12.22 -2.91 14.09
C LEU A 180 12.86 -3.68 12.93
N ASP A 181 13.33 -4.91 13.17
CA ASP A 181 13.95 -5.74 12.13
C ASP A 181 12.92 -6.18 11.08
N ASP A 182 11.69 -6.50 11.49
CA ASP A 182 10.60 -6.80 10.55
C ASP A 182 10.31 -5.59 9.65
N ILE A 183 10.28 -4.39 10.22
CA ILE A 183 10.03 -3.15 9.48
C ILE A 183 11.18 -2.82 8.54
N HIS A 184 12.44 -2.93 8.98
CA HIS A 184 13.61 -2.73 8.11
C HIS A 184 13.62 -3.71 6.92
N LEU A 185 13.22 -4.95 7.16
CA LEU A 185 13.09 -5.95 6.11
C LEU A 185 12.01 -5.56 5.08
N LEU A 186 10.84 -5.11 5.54
CA LEU A 186 9.77 -4.63 4.66
C LEU A 186 10.19 -3.37 3.89
N GLN A 187 10.87 -2.41 4.53
CA GLN A 187 11.39 -1.21 3.89
C GLN A 187 12.39 -1.53 2.76
N THR A 188 13.03 -2.69 2.81
CA THR A 188 13.96 -3.16 1.77
C THR A 188 13.24 -3.94 0.68
N ARG A 189 12.32 -4.82 1.07
CA ARG A 189 11.57 -5.67 0.15
C ARG A 189 10.62 -4.88 -0.74
N ILE A 190 9.91 -3.90 -0.19
CA ILE A 190 8.89 -3.15 -0.94
C ILE A 190 9.47 -2.40 -2.15
N PRO A 191 10.55 -1.59 -2.02
CA PRO A 191 11.17 -0.94 -3.17
C PRO A 191 11.70 -1.94 -4.20
N LEU A 192 12.29 -3.05 -3.75
CA LEU A 192 12.74 -4.11 -4.65
C LEU A 192 11.57 -4.73 -5.41
N ALA A 193 10.47 -5.06 -4.73
CA ALA A 193 9.27 -5.62 -5.35
C ALA A 193 8.73 -4.67 -6.42
N ILE A 194 8.60 -3.38 -6.12
CA ILE A 194 8.20 -2.34 -7.09
C ILE A 194 9.13 -2.34 -8.30
N ALA A 195 10.45 -2.34 -8.09
CA ALA A 195 11.42 -2.32 -9.17
C ALA A 195 11.31 -3.56 -10.07
N LEU A 196 11.20 -4.75 -9.48
CA LEU A 196 11.10 -6.01 -10.22
C LEU A 196 9.77 -6.14 -10.98
N LEU A 197 8.65 -5.73 -10.38
CA LEU A 197 7.34 -5.65 -11.04
C LEU A 197 7.39 -4.72 -12.26
N VAL A 198 8.02 -3.55 -12.11
CA VAL A 198 8.18 -2.56 -13.20
C VAL A 198 9.12 -3.05 -14.30
N GLN A 199 10.05 -3.95 -13.99
CA GLN A 199 10.95 -4.56 -14.96
C GLN A 199 10.33 -5.78 -15.67
N GLY A 200 9.14 -6.23 -15.28
CA GLY A 200 8.48 -7.40 -15.87
C GLY A 200 9.18 -8.71 -15.51
N VAL A 201 9.86 -8.77 -14.36
CA VAL A 201 10.53 -10.00 -13.89
C VAL A 201 9.46 -11.07 -13.61
N PRO A 202 9.67 -12.35 -13.97
CA PRO A 202 8.68 -13.40 -13.70
C PRO A 202 8.28 -13.46 -12.23
N TYR A 203 6.98 -13.60 -11.96
CA TYR A 203 6.41 -13.54 -10.62
C TYR A 203 7.08 -14.52 -9.63
N PRO A 204 7.33 -15.81 -9.98
CA PRO A 204 8.04 -16.72 -9.08
C PRO A 204 9.47 -16.26 -8.73
N VAL A 205 10.17 -15.62 -9.68
CA VAL A 205 11.52 -15.08 -9.46
C VAL A 205 11.48 -13.88 -8.51
N ILE A 206 10.45 -13.04 -8.62
CA ILE A 206 10.23 -11.92 -7.68
C ILE A 206 10.08 -12.46 -6.26
N ARG A 207 9.20 -13.45 -6.06
CA ARG A 207 8.98 -14.08 -4.75
C ARG A 207 10.27 -14.66 -4.19
N GLN A 208 11.04 -15.37 -5.01
CA GLN A 208 12.31 -15.96 -4.59
C GLN A 208 13.32 -14.88 -4.14
N ARG A 209 13.47 -13.79 -4.90
CA ARG A 209 14.38 -12.69 -4.56
C ARG A 209 13.97 -11.97 -3.27
N ILE A 210 12.68 -11.74 -3.08
CA ILE A 210 12.14 -11.14 -1.84
C ILE A 210 12.40 -12.07 -0.65
N ALA A 211 12.16 -13.38 -0.82
CA ALA A 211 12.38 -14.38 0.22
C ALA A 211 13.85 -14.56 0.60
N SER A 212 14.77 -14.40 -0.35
CA SER A 212 16.21 -14.54 -0.12
C SER A 212 16.85 -13.32 0.57
N LEU A 213 16.14 -12.21 0.69
CA LEU A 213 16.59 -11.07 1.49
C LEU A 213 16.51 -11.46 2.96
N CYS A 214 17.68 -11.74 3.55
CA CYS A 214 17.87 -12.03 4.97
C CYS A 214 18.51 -10.85 5.71
N ASP A 215 19.33 -10.05 5.03
CA ASP A 215 19.98 -8.85 5.57
C ASP A 215 19.80 -7.69 4.60
N ALA A 216 19.34 -6.56 5.13
CA ALA A 216 19.09 -5.35 4.38
C ALA A 216 20.20 -4.32 4.62
N PRO A 217 20.78 -3.70 3.59
CA PRO A 217 21.49 -2.44 3.80
C PRO A 217 20.50 -1.39 4.33
N VAL A 218 20.98 -0.50 5.20
CA VAL A 218 20.18 0.56 5.83
C VAL A 218 19.44 1.35 4.75
N VAL A 219 18.11 1.19 4.71
CA VAL A 219 17.25 2.05 3.90
C VAL A 219 17.46 3.47 4.37
N LYS A 220 17.54 4.43 3.44
CA LYS A 220 17.67 5.84 3.80
C LYS A 220 16.41 6.27 4.57
N VAL A 221 16.48 6.19 5.89
CA VAL A 221 15.44 6.69 6.78
C VAL A 221 15.42 8.19 6.60
N LEU A 222 14.28 8.70 6.14
CA LEU A 222 14.07 10.13 6.07
C LEU A 222 13.88 10.64 7.49
N GLN A 223 14.60 11.69 7.86
CA GLN A 223 14.47 12.25 9.20
C GLN A 223 13.14 13.02 9.26
N PRO A 224 12.43 13.02 10.41
CA PRO A 224 11.12 13.67 10.53
C PRO A 224 11.12 15.15 10.14
N ASP A 225 12.27 15.79 10.29
CA ASP A 225 12.53 17.19 9.98
C ASP A 225 13.12 17.39 8.58
N VAL A 226 13.67 16.36 7.93
CA VAL A 226 14.36 16.46 6.63
C VAL A 226 14.00 15.31 5.68
N VAL A 227 13.27 15.61 4.62
CA VAL A 227 12.99 14.69 3.51
C VAL A 227 13.74 15.15 2.25
N PHE A 228 14.47 14.24 1.60
CA PHE A 228 15.33 14.55 0.43
C PHE A 228 16.37 15.68 0.62
N GLY A 229 16.78 15.98 1.86
CA GLY A 229 17.74 17.06 2.14
C GLY A 229 17.09 18.45 2.24
N LEU A 230 15.76 18.53 2.23
CA LEU A 230 14.98 19.72 2.50
C LEU A 230 14.17 19.53 3.78
N PRO A 231 13.90 20.59 4.55
CA PRO A 231 12.98 20.50 5.66
C PRO A 231 11.63 19.93 5.22
N LEU A 232 10.95 19.12 6.04
CA LEU A 232 9.62 18.62 5.70
C LEU A 232 8.63 19.75 5.38
N SER A 233 8.81 20.92 5.99
CA SER A 233 8.05 22.15 5.72
C SER A 233 8.34 22.80 4.36
N SER A 234 9.36 22.34 3.63
CA SER A 234 9.87 22.92 2.38
C SER A 234 9.66 22.03 1.15
N ILE A 235 8.91 20.93 1.29
CA ILE A 235 8.59 19.95 0.24
C ILE A 235 7.09 19.97 0.00
#